data_AF-A0A0F9CAA3-F1
#
_entry.id   AF-A0A0F9CAA3-F1
#
_cell.length_a   1.000
_cell.length_b   1.000
_cell.length_c   1.000
_cell.angle_alpha   90.00
_cell.angle_beta   90.00
_cell.angle_gamma   90.00
#
_symmetry.space_group_name_H-M   'P 1'
#
loop_
_entity.id
_entity.type
_entity.pdbx_description
1 polymer ?
#
loop_
_entity_poly.entity_id
_entity_poly.type
_entity_poly.pdbx_seq_one_letter_code
_entity_poly.pdbx_strand_id
1 'polypeptide(L)' 'MEIDEYFRNAVVIRVKDGDTIVANVDLGFSVWTKQTFRYYGIDAPEKILLLEKFHKLL' A
#
# COMPACT_ATOMS: atom_id res chain seq x y z
N MET A 1 -12.61 11.14 -21.30
CA MET A 1 -12.71 9.82 -20.67
C MET A 1 -13.26 10.09 -19.29
N GLU A 2 -14.55 9.83 -19.07
CA GLU A 2 -15.12 9.95 -17.73
C GLU A 2 -14.45 8.90 -16.84
N ILE A 3 -14.01 9.34 -15.66
CA ILE A 3 -13.51 8.43 -14.63
C ILE A 3 -14.71 8.10 -13.78
N ASP A 4 -15.31 6.95 -14.00
CA ASP A 4 -16.30 6.43 -13.06
C ASP A 4 -15.58 6.08 -11.75
N GLU A 5 -16.06 6.62 -10.63
CA GLU A 5 -15.53 6.27 -9.31
C GLU A 5 -15.96 4.83 -8.95
N TYR A 6 -14.99 3.92 -8.89
CA TYR A 6 -15.23 2.54 -8.48
C TYR A 6 -14.86 2.33 -7.02
N PHE A 7 -15.87 2.07 -6.18
CA PHE A 7 -15.67 1.67 -4.79
C PHE A 7 -15.51 0.14 -4.67
N ARG A 8 -14.52 -0.28 -3.90
CA ARG A 8 -14.23 -1.70 -3.60
C ARG A 8 -13.95 -1.87 -2.11
N ASN A 9 -14.38 -3.00 -1.57
CA ASN A 9 -14.04 -3.38 -0.21
C ASN A 9 -12.58 -3.84 -0.16
N ALA A 10 -11.89 -3.47 0.92
CA ALA A 10 -10.53 -3.90 1.16
C ALA A 10 -10.27 -4.10 2.64
N VAL A 11 -9.37 -5.02 2.97
CA VAL A 11 -8.89 -5.26 4.32
C VAL A 11 -7.43 -4.82 4.41
N VAL A 12 -7.15 -3.84 5.26
CA VAL A 12 -5.76 -3.38 5.51
C VAL A 12 -5.01 -4.46 6.28
N ILE A 13 -3.88 -4.91 5.72
CA ILE A 13 -3.04 -5.96 6.30
C ILE A 13 -1.91 -5.32 7.13
N ARG A 14 -1.31 -4.23 6.63
CA ARG A 14 -0.17 -3.57 7.26
C ARG A 14 -0.07 -2.11 6.83
N VAL A 15 0.32 -1.25 7.77
CA VAL A 15 0.80 0.11 7.48
C VAL A 15 2.31 0.07 7.25
N LYS A 16 2.79 0.53 6.09
CA LYS A 16 4.23 0.70 5.84
C LYS A 16 4.68 2.05 6.41
N ASP A 17 4.11 3.12 5.86
CA ASP A 17 4.49 4.51 6.10
C ASP A 17 3.24 5.36 6.33
N GLY A 18 3.41 6.67 6.57
CA GLY A 18 2.27 7.56 6.86
C GLY A 18 1.26 7.70 5.71
N ASP A 19 1.67 7.38 4.47
CA ASP A 19 0.85 7.46 3.25
C ASP A 19 0.74 6.13 2.49
N THR A 20 1.41 5.08 2.96
CA THR A 20 1.59 3.83 2.22
C THR A 20 1.11 2.63 3.04
N ILE A 21 0.14 1.89 2.50
CA ILE A 21 -0.46 0.71 3.15
C ILE A 21 -0.42 -0.53 2.24
N VAL A 22 -0.50 -1.70 2.85
CA VAL A 22 -0.73 -2.97 2.15
C VAL A 22 -2.13 -3.45 2.50
N ALA A 23 -2.95 -3.74 1.51
CA ALA A 23 -4.33 -4.19 1.69
C ALA A 23 -4.66 -5.37 0.77
N ASN A 24 -5.62 -6.20 1.20
CA ASN A 24 -6.27 -7.20 0.37
C ASN A 24 -7.56 -6.60 -0.19
N VAL A 25 -7.66 -6.44 -1.51
CA VAL A 25 -8.81 -5.85 -2.18
C VAL A 25 -9.67 -6.95 -2.78
N ASP A 26 -10.98 -6.84 -2.57
CA ASP A 26 -11.99 -7.70 -3.18
C ASP A 26 -12.29 -7.22 -4.62
N LEU A 27 -12.10 -8.12 -5.58
CA LEU A 27 -12.41 -7.88 -6.99
C LEU A 27 -13.76 -8.51 -7.40
N GLY A 28 -14.45 -9.17 -6.47
CA GLY A 28 -15.62 -10.00 -6.72
C GLY A 28 -15.24 -11.43 -7.13
N PHE A 29 -16.26 -12.28 -7.30
CA PHE A 29 -16.09 -13.65 -7.79
C PHE A 29 -15.10 -14.51 -6.99
N SER A 30 -15.01 -14.26 -5.67
CA SER A 30 -14.04 -14.90 -4.78
C SER A 30 -12.56 -14.63 -5.15
N VAL A 31 -12.29 -13.60 -5.94
CA VAL A 31 -10.94 -13.17 -6.33
C VAL A 31 -10.49 -12.01 -5.43
N TRP A 32 -9.34 -12.20 -4.81
CA TRP A 32 -8.71 -11.21 -3.94
C TRP A 32 -7.32 -10.88 -4.44
N THR A 33 -6.91 -9.62 -4.30
CA THR A 33 -5.56 -9.18 -4.66
C THR A 33 -4.91 -8.44 -3.51
N LYS A 34 -3.67 -8.82 -3.19
CA LYS A 34 -2.85 -8.13 -2.20
C LYS A 34 -2.01 -7.09 -2.91
N GLN A 35 -2.23 -5.82 -2.59
CA GLN A 35 -1.58 -4.68 -3.25
C GLN A 35 -1.04 -3.68 -2.23
N THR A 36 -0.07 -2.87 -2.66
CA THR A 36 0.43 -1.72 -1.90
C THR A 36 -0.17 -0.45 -2.49
N PHE A 37 -0.79 0.38 -1.66
CA PHE A 37 -1.42 1.63 -2.06
C PHE A 37 -0.68 2.80 -1.43
N ARG A 38 -0.44 3.85 -2.22
CA ARG A 38 -0.01 5.16 -1.74
C ARG A 38 -1.19 6.13 -1.84
N TYR A 39 -1.46 6.87 -0.78
CA TYR A 39 -2.51 7.87 -0.79
C TYR A 39 -2.11 9.05 -1.70
N TYR A 40 -3.02 9.41 -2.60
CA TYR A 40 -2.82 10.54 -3.49
C TYR A 40 -2.84 11.86 -2.69
N GLY A 41 -1.87 12.73 -2.96
CA GLY A 41 -1.77 14.05 -2.32
C GLY A 41 -1.17 14.05 -0.91
N ILE A 42 -0.72 12.89 -0.41
CA ILE A 42 0.01 12.78 0.85
C ILE A 42 1.43 12.30 0.54
N ASP A 43 2.43 12.97 1.11
CA ASP A 43 3.83 12.57 1.03
C ASP A 43 4.40 12.47 2.45
N ALA A 44 4.46 11.25 2.97
CA ALA A 44 4.96 10.99 4.31
C ALA A 44 6.42 10.54 4.28
N PRO A 45 7.21 10.80 5.34
CA PRO A 45 8.55 10.25 5.46
C PRO A 45 8.53 8.70 5.40
N GLU A 46 9.37 8.15 4.55
CA GLU A 46 9.53 6.70 4.38
C GLU A 46 10.24 6.08 5.58
N LYS A 47 9.74 4.95 6.10
CA LYS A 47 10.44 4.14 7.08
C LYS A 47 11.64 3.47 6.43
N ILE A 48 12.80 4.03 6.69
CA ILE A 48 14.07 3.33 6.47
C ILE A 48 14.16 2.21 7.51
N LEU A 49 13.95 0.96 7.09
CA LEU A 49 14.32 -0.19 7.90
C LEU A 49 15.84 -0.14 8.10
N LEU A 50 16.28 0.11 9.34
CA LEU A 50 17.69 0.19 9.71
C LEU A 50 18.49 -1.06 9.28
N LEU A 51 17.82 -2.21 9.13
CA LEU A 51 18.41 -3.48 8.66
C LEU A 51 19.05 -3.40 7.27
N GLU A 52 18.51 -2.62 6.32
CA GLU A 52 19.10 -2.51 4.98
C GLU A 52 20.37 -1.66 4.95
N LYS A 53 20.56 -0.76 5.93
CA LYS A 53 21.79 0.04 6.04
C LYS A 53 22.96 -0.78 6.55
N PHE A 54 22.74 -1.77 7.42
CA PHE A 54 23.83 -2.60 7.94
C PHE A 54 24.48 -3.49 6.87
N HIS A 55 23.72 -3.98 5.90
CA HIS A 55 24.26 -4.85 4.85
C HIS A 55 25.02 -4.09 3.73
N LYS A 56 24.94 -2.76 3.70
CA LYS A 56 25.69 -1.90 2.75
C LYS A 56 26.91 -1.21 3.41
N LEU A 57 27.15 -1.46 4.69
CA LEU A 57 28.26 -0.90 5.47
C LEU A 57 29.33 -1.95 5.85
N LEU A 58 29.23 -3.16 5.28
CA LEU A 58 30.25 -4.21 5.25
C LEU A 58 30.62 -4.47 3.79
#